data_AF-A0A2V7QWX8-F1
#
_entry.id   AF-A0A2V7QWX8-F1
#
_cell.length_a   1.000
_cell.length_b   1.000
_cell.length_c   1.000
_cell.angle_alpha   90.00
_cell.angle_beta   90.00
_cell.angle_gamma   90.00
#
_symmetry.space_group_name_H-M   'P 1'
#
loop_
_entity.id
_entity.type
_entity.pdbx_description
1 polymer ?
#
loop_
_entity_poly.entity_id
_entity_poly.type
_entity_poly.pdbx_seq_one_letter_code
_entity_poly.pdbx_strand_id
1 'polypeptide(L)'
;MPGIARLFGQTGGYLLAYPIAAYATGWFSDPARKRGENPVNPGLAPGVSEPWARVALGVLVGLVLIHLGGLAQLAILTGNLSAAARFGTWPFLLGDLLKIAVLVPVLTRLAPTIRARL
;
A
#
# COMPACT_ATOMS: atom_id res chain seq x y z
N MET A 1 22.29 6.13 12.90
CA MET A 1 22.51 4.81 13.51
C MET A 1 22.02 3.73 12.54
N PRO A 2 22.87 2.79 12.11
CA PRO A 2 22.41 1.62 11.34
C PRO A 2 21.72 0.59 12.25
N GLY A 3 20.84 -0.23 11.69
CA GLY A 3 20.16 -1.33 12.40
C GLY A 3 18.73 -1.02 12.88
N ILE A 4 18.24 -1.80 13.86
CA ILE A 4 16.85 -1.76 14.34
C ILE A 4 16.44 -0.40 14.91
N ALA A 5 17.40 0.39 15.39
CA ALA A 5 17.19 1.76 15.84
C ALA A 5 16.54 2.65 14.76
N ARG A 6 16.68 2.32 13.48
CA ARG A 6 16.04 3.06 12.38
C ARG A 6 14.51 2.99 12.40
N LEU A 7 13.92 1.97 13.02
CA LEU A 7 12.48 1.83 13.20
C LEU A 7 11.90 2.89 14.16
N PHE A 8 12.73 3.46 15.02
CA PHE A 8 12.33 4.51 15.97
C PHE A 8 12.74 5.92 15.51
N GLY A 9 13.37 6.05 14.33
CA GLY A 9 13.72 7.33 13.72
C GLY A 9 12.58 7.97 12.92
N GLN A 10 12.82 9.12 12.28
CA GLN A 10 11.80 9.86 11.53
C GLN A 10 11.10 9.07 10.41
N THR A 11 11.77 8.08 9.82
CA THR A 11 11.24 7.26 8.72
C THR A 11 10.71 5.90 9.16
N GLY A 12 10.79 5.57 10.45
CA GLY A 12 10.49 4.24 10.95
C GLY A 12 9.03 3.82 10.71
N GLY A 13 8.09 4.76 10.82
CA GLY A 13 6.66 4.48 10.69
C GLY A 13 6.28 4.02 9.28
N TYR A 14 6.97 4.53 8.25
CA TYR A 14 6.82 4.06 6.87
C TYR A 14 7.27 2.60 6.73
N LEU A 15 8.34 2.23 7.44
CA LEU A 15 8.89 0.87 7.39
C LEU A 15 7.98 -0.12 8.10
N LEU A 16 7.50 0.25 9.29
CA LEU A 16 6.60 -0.57 10.10
C LEU A 16 5.23 -0.77 9.46
N ALA A 17 4.82 0.12 8.57
CA ALA A 17 3.55 0.01 7.83
C ALA A 17 3.60 -1.04 6.71
N TYR A 18 4.78 -1.43 6.18
CA TYR A 18 4.87 -2.34 5.03
C TYR A 18 4.16 -3.68 5.20
N PRO A 19 4.25 -4.40 6.34
CA PRO A 19 3.56 -5.68 6.49
C PRO A 19 2.04 -5.55 6.37
N ILE A 20 1.46 -4.53 7.01
CA ILE A 20 0.02 -4.27 6.97
C ILE A 20 -0.39 -3.79 5.58
N ALA A 21 0.41 -2.92 4.95
CA ALA A 21 0.18 -2.43 3.60
C ALA A 21 0.22 -3.57 2.57
N ALA A 22 1.20 -4.47 2.65
CA ALA A 22 1.32 -5.62 1.75
C ALA A 22 0.11 -6.55 1.86
N TYR A 23 -0.31 -6.85 3.09
CA TYR A 23 -1.51 -7.65 3.34
C TYR A 23 -2.76 -6.99 2.75
N ALA A 24 -2.96 -5.69 3.02
CA ALA A 24 -4.10 -4.95 2.50
C ALA A 24 -4.09 -4.88 0.96
N THR A 25 -2.96 -4.50 0.35
CA THR A 25 -2.81 -4.47 -1.10
C THR A 25 -3.16 -5.81 -1.74
N GLY A 26 -2.66 -6.92 -1.18
CA GLY A 26 -3.03 -8.26 -1.63
C GLY A 26 -4.53 -8.52 -1.49
N TRP A 27 -5.10 -8.20 -0.32
CA TRP A 27 -6.52 -8.37 -0.04
C TRP A 27 -7.43 -7.67 -1.06
N PHE A 28 -7.12 -6.43 -1.43
CA PHE A 28 -7.91 -5.63 -2.37
C PHE A 28 -7.68 -5.99 -3.83
N SER A 29 -6.48 -6.46 -4.19
CA SER A 29 -6.11 -6.78 -5.57
C SER A 29 -6.41 -8.23 -5.99
N ASP A 30 -6.67 -9.15 -5.04
CA ASP A 30 -6.73 -10.60 -5.30
C ASP A 30 -7.98 -11.05 -6.09
N PRO A 31 -7.84 -11.51 -7.35
CA PRO A 31 -8.94 -11.96 -8.19
C PRO A 31 -9.64 -13.24 -7.73
N ALA A 32 -8.95 -14.16 -7.05
CA ALA A 32 -9.51 -15.44 -6.63
C ALA A 32 -10.65 -15.26 -5.61
N ARG A 33 -10.56 -14.22 -4.77
CA ARG A 33 -11.63 -13.84 -3.82
C ARG A 33 -12.94 -13.41 -4.48
N LYS A 34 -12.92 -13.01 -5.76
CA LYS A 34 -14.14 -12.68 -6.51
C LYS A 34 -14.85 -13.90 -7.10
N ARG A 35 -14.13 -15.02 -7.25
CA ARG A 35 -14.66 -16.24 -7.89
C ARG A 35 -15.48 -17.13 -6.95
N GLY A 36 -15.64 -16.73 -5.68
CA GLY A 36 -16.45 -17.47 -4.70
C GLY A 36 -15.77 -18.71 -4.11
N GLU A 37 -14.46 -18.89 -4.29
CA GLU A 37 -13.72 -20.07 -3.81
C GLU A 37 -13.27 -19.97 -2.34
N ASN A 38 -13.51 -18.84 -1.64
CA ASN A 38 -13.10 -18.63 -0.25
C ASN A 38 -14.27 -18.13 0.63
N PRO A 39 -14.95 -19.01 1.40
CA PRO A 39 -16.17 -18.67 2.15
C PRO A 39 -15.94 -17.77 3.39
N VAL A 40 -14.69 -17.50 3.77
CA VAL A 40 -14.35 -16.82 5.04
C VAL A 40 -14.19 -15.30 4.89
N ASN A 41 -14.02 -14.77 3.67
CA ASN A 41 -13.72 -13.36 3.45
C ASN A 41 -14.67 -12.72 2.42
N PRO A 42 -15.67 -11.91 2.84
CA PRO A 42 -16.47 -11.16 1.89
C PRO A 42 -15.53 -10.19 1.17
N GLY A 43 -15.37 -10.37 -0.15
CA GLY A 43 -14.49 -9.53 -0.96
C GLY A 43 -14.83 -8.05 -0.76
N LEU A 44 -13.84 -7.25 -0.37
CA LEU A 44 -14.06 -5.87 0.11
C LEU A 44 -14.36 -4.84 -1.00
N ALA A 45 -14.54 -5.26 -2.25
CA ALA A 45 -14.95 -4.37 -3.34
C ALA A 45 -16.21 -4.92 -4.03
N PRO A 46 -17.40 -4.76 -3.41
CA PRO A 46 -18.65 -4.91 -4.12
C PRO A 46 -18.64 -3.94 -5.31
N GLY A 47 -18.69 -4.45 -6.54
CA GLY A 47 -18.91 -3.64 -7.75
C GLY A 47 -17.71 -3.35 -8.68
N VAL A 48 -16.44 -3.58 -8.29
CA VAL A 48 -15.30 -3.27 -9.21
C VAL A 48 -14.93 -4.50 -10.04
N SER A 49 -15.47 -4.65 -11.25
CA SER A 49 -15.24 -5.81 -12.15
C SER A 49 -13.86 -5.82 -12.78
N GLU A 50 -13.30 -4.66 -13.07
CA GLU A 50 -12.16 -4.53 -13.94
C GLU A 50 -10.85 -4.85 -13.19
N PRO A 51 -9.98 -5.73 -13.76
CA PRO A 51 -8.71 -6.09 -13.13
C PRO A 51 -7.82 -4.88 -12.78
N TRP A 52 -7.80 -3.86 -13.65
CA TRP A 52 -6.98 -2.67 -13.47
C TRP A 52 -7.43 -1.83 -12.27
N ALA A 53 -8.74 -1.62 -12.10
CA ALA A 53 -9.30 -0.80 -11.04
C ALA A 53 -9.06 -1.45 -9.66
N ARG A 54 -9.12 -2.78 -9.58
CA ARG A 54 -8.83 -3.53 -8.35
C ARG A 54 -7.37 -3.47 -7.95
N VAL A 55 -6.47 -3.65 -8.92
CA VAL A 55 -5.02 -3.52 -8.69
C VAL A 55 -4.70 -2.09 -8.29
N ALA A 56 -5.25 -1.09 -8.98
CA ALA A 56 -5.09 0.31 -8.63
C ALA A 56 -5.59 0.60 -7.20
N LEU A 57 -6.78 0.10 -6.83
CA LEU A 57 -7.31 0.23 -5.48
C LEU A 57 -6.39 -0.42 -4.44
N GLY A 58 -5.90 -1.63 -4.68
CA GLY A 58 -4.99 -2.30 -3.77
C GLY A 58 -3.66 -1.55 -3.59
N VAL A 59 -3.08 -1.04 -4.68
CA VAL A 59 -1.87 -0.21 -4.63
C VAL A 59 -2.13 1.10 -3.87
N LEU A 60 -3.25 1.77 -4.14
CA LEU A 60 -3.65 2.99 -3.45
C LEU A 60 -3.82 2.77 -1.95
N VAL A 61 -4.52 1.70 -1.55
CA VAL A 61 -4.68 1.36 -0.13
C VAL A 61 -3.33 1.12 0.54
N GLY A 62 -2.43 0.38 -0.11
CA GLY A 62 -1.08 0.16 0.42
C GLY A 62 -0.30 1.46 0.63
N LEU A 63 -0.34 2.36 -0.36
CA LEU A 63 0.31 3.67 -0.28
C LEU A 63 -0.27 4.54 0.84
N VAL A 64 -1.59 4.57 0.99
CA VAL A 64 -2.27 5.29 2.07
C VAL A 64 -1.82 4.77 3.43
N LEU A 65 -1.77 3.44 3.62
CA LEU A 65 -1.34 2.85 4.88
C LEU A 65 0.13 3.18 5.21
N ILE A 66 1.01 3.17 4.21
CA ILE A 66 2.42 3.56 4.37
C ILE A 66 2.54 5.03 4.78
N HIS A 67 1.79 5.92 4.12
CA HIS A 67 1.77 7.35 4.46
C HIS A 67 1.19 7.61 5.85
N LEU A 68 0.13 6.91 6.23
CA LEU A 68 -0.47 7.06 7.56
C LEU A 68 0.50 6.60 8.66
N GLY A 69 1.15 5.45 8.52
CA GLY A 69 2.13 4.97 9.49
C GLY A 69 3.31 5.91 9.63
N GLY A 70 3.84 6.40 8.50
CA GLY A 70 4.92 7.36 8.46
C GLY A 70 4.56 8.72 9.07
N LEU A 71 3.41 9.28 8.69
CA LEU A 71 2.90 10.55 9.22
C LEU A 71 2.62 10.47 10.70
N ALA A 72 2.00 9.39 11.18
CA ALA A 72 1.71 9.22 12.60
C ALA A 72 2.98 9.29 13.43
N GLN A 73 4.02 8.54 13.05
CA GLN A 73 5.31 8.56 13.75
C GLN A 73 6.00 9.93 13.64
N LEU A 74 6.01 10.54 12.46
CA LEU A 74 6.64 11.84 12.26
C LEU A 74 5.93 12.96 13.02
N ALA A 75 4.60 12.94 13.07
CA ALA A 75 3.79 13.89 13.84
C ALA A 75 4.02 13.73 15.34
N ILE A 76 4.13 12.50 15.85
CA ILE A 76 4.47 12.24 17.26
C ILE A 76 5.86 12.78 17.59
N LEU A 77 6.86 12.55 16.73
CA LEU A 77 8.24 12.98 16.97
C LEU A 77 8.45 14.49 16.84
N THR A 78 7.69 15.16 15.97
CA THR A 78 7.84 16.60 15.71
C THR A 78 6.85 17.47 16.48
N GLY A 79 5.77 16.89 17.00
CA GLY A 79 4.65 17.63 17.60
C GLY A 79 3.86 18.49 16.61
N ASN A 80 4.13 18.39 15.29
CA ASN A 80 3.55 19.27 14.28
C ASN A 80 3.10 18.48 13.04
N LEU A 81 1.79 18.23 12.96
CA LEU A 81 1.18 17.47 11.85
C LEU A 81 1.33 18.17 10.49
N SER A 82 1.25 19.50 10.45
CA SER A 82 1.36 20.27 9.19
C SER A 82 2.77 20.17 8.62
N ALA A 83 3.79 20.35 9.47
CA ALA A 83 5.17 20.16 9.07
C ALA A 83 5.46 18.70 8.68
N ALA A 84 4.95 17.73 9.45
CA ALA A 84 5.08 16.32 9.15
C ALA A 84 4.47 15.97 7.77
N ALA A 85 3.29 16.49 7.43
CA ALA A 85 2.68 16.29 6.11
C ALA A 85 3.51 16.91 4.98
N ARG A 86 3.99 18.14 5.19
CA ARG A 86 4.77 18.87 4.19
C ARG A 86 6.10 18.20 3.86
N PHE A 87 6.78 17.63 4.86
CA PHE A 87 8.09 16.98 4.66
C PHE A 87 7.99 15.46 4.46
N GLY A 88 7.00 14.80 5.06
CA GLY A 88 6.84 13.36 5.06
C GLY A 88 5.90 12.79 3.99
N THR A 89 5.00 13.60 3.42
CA THR A 89 4.00 13.08 2.46
C THR A 89 4.02 13.83 1.14
N TRP A 90 4.01 15.16 1.17
CA TRP A 90 3.92 15.97 -0.05
C TRP A 90 4.96 15.63 -1.14
N PRO A 91 6.27 15.52 -0.84
CA PRO A 91 7.26 15.20 -1.88
C PRO A 91 7.11 13.78 -2.43
N PHE A 92 6.58 12.85 -1.63
CA PHE A 92 6.45 11.44 -2.00
C PHE A 92 5.21 11.17 -2.86
N LEU A 93 4.14 11.96 -2.71
CA LEU A 93 2.92 11.81 -3.52
C LEU A 93 3.23 11.88 -5.03
N LEU A 94 4.12 12.78 -5.44
CA LEU A 94 4.52 12.88 -6.84
C LEU A 94 5.18 11.59 -7.35
N GLY A 95 6.10 11.03 -6.55
CA GLY A 95 6.75 9.75 -6.86
C GLY A 95 5.77 8.58 -6.82
N ASP A 96 4.77 8.63 -5.95
CA ASP A 96 3.76 7.58 -5.81
C ASP A 96 2.79 7.55 -7.00
N LEU A 97 2.46 8.71 -7.58
CA LEU A 97 1.71 8.77 -8.84
C LEU A 97 2.46 8.06 -9.96
N LEU A 98 3.77 8.30 -10.08
CA LEU A 98 4.61 7.60 -11.05
C LEU A 98 4.65 6.09 -10.76
N LYS A 99 4.78 5.71 -9.48
CA LYS A 99 4.73 4.29 -9.09
C LYS A 99 3.42 3.64 -9.48
N ILE A 100 2.27 4.28 -9.25
CA ILE A 100 0.96 3.74 -9.63
C ILE A 100 0.87 3.56 -11.14
N ALA A 101 1.30 4.58 -11.91
CA ALA A 101 1.30 4.55 -13.37
C ALA A 101 2.10 3.37 -13.93
N VAL A 102 3.17 2.95 -13.24
CA VAL A 102 4.00 1.79 -13.61
C VAL A 102 3.45 0.49 -13.03
N LEU A 103 3.12 0.45 -11.74
CA LEU A 103 2.75 -0.78 -11.02
C LEU A 103 1.44 -1.37 -11.53
N VAL A 104 0.43 -0.55 -11.80
CA VAL A 104 -0.89 -1.06 -12.24
C VAL A 104 -0.79 -1.85 -13.55
N PRO A 105 -0.20 -1.34 -14.64
CA PRO A 105 -0.06 -2.13 -15.87
C PRO A 105 0.89 -3.33 -15.71
N VAL A 106 1.94 -3.21 -14.90
CA VAL A 106 2.88 -4.32 -14.66
C VAL A 106 2.19 -5.45 -13.90
N LEU A 107 1.52 -5.15 -12.79
CA LEU A 107 0.87 -6.14 -11.95
C LEU A 107 -0.32 -6.80 -12.64
N THR A 108 -1.12 -6.03 -13.39
CA THR A 108 -2.25 -6.60 -14.15
C THR A 108 -1.80 -7.61 -15.21
N ARG A 109 -0.60 -7.42 -15.79
CA ARG A 109 -0.03 -8.34 -16.79
C ARG A 109 0.71 -9.53 -16.18
N LEU A 110 1.49 -9.31 -15.12
CA LEU A 110 2.41 -10.33 -14.59
C LEU A 110 1.81 -11.17 -13.45
N ALA A 111 0.93 -10.60 -12.63
CA ALA A 111 0.36 -11.32 -11.49
C ALA A 111 -0.42 -12.60 -11.87
N PRO A 112 -1.17 -12.65 -12.99
CA PRO A 112 -1.79 -13.89 -13.45
C PRO A 112 -0.78 -14.99 -13.78
N THR A 113 0.32 -14.64 -14.46
CA THR A 113 1.36 -15.60 -14.86
C THR A 113 2.12 -16.15 -13.68
N ILE A 114 2.45 -15.31 -12.69
CA ILE A 114 3.16 -15.73 -11.48
C ILE A 114 2.29 -16.68 -10.66
N ARG A 115 1.01 -16.34 -10.47
CA ARG A 115 0.06 -17.17 -9.71
C ARG A 115 -0.20 -18.53 -10.36
N ALA A 116 -0.12 -18.65 -11.67
CA ALA A 116 -0.26 -19.95 -12.34
C ALA A 116 0.92 -20.91 -12.08
N ARG A 117 2.01 -20.43 -11.47
CA ARG A 117 3.24 -21.20 -11.20
C ARG A 117 3.51 -21.44 -9.70
N LEU A 118 2.69 -20.88 -8.82
CA LEU A 118 2.73 -21.07 -7.38
C LEU A 118 1.63 -22.05 -6.97
#